data_AF-A0A917FEQ5-F1
#
_entry.id   AF-A0A917FEQ5-F1
#
_cell.length_a   1.000
_cell.length_b   1.000
_cell.length_c   1.000
_cell.angle_alpha   90.00
_cell.angle_beta   90.00
_cell.angle_gamma   90.00
#
_symmetry.space_group_name_H-M   'P 1'
#
loop_
_entity.id
_entity.type
_entity.pdbx_description
1 polymer ?
#
loop_
_entity_poly.entity_id
_entity_poly.type
_entity_poly.pdbx_seq_one_letter_code
_entity_poly.pdbx_strand_id
1 'polypeptide(L)'
;MFRAMTQRHLSHLVEYKNLKGQPILSFSGYGDMRPLVPNTDQKSRATNRRIDLRFIMATPNSVDQIDQIKSSLMLGRPPLEKRVVP
;
A
#
# COMPACT_ATOMS: atom_id res chain seq x y z
N MET A 1 17.16 -2.83 6.54
CA MET A 1 16.37 -1.82 5.79
C MET A 1 14.94 -1.67 6.33
N PHE A 2 14.15 -2.75 6.45
CA PHE A 2 12.80 -2.72 7.03
C PHE A 2 12.73 -2.07 8.43
N ARG A 3 13.57 -2.53 9.38
CA ARG A 3 13.67 -1.96 10.74
C ARG A 3 13.95 -0.45 10.78
N ALA A 4 14.82 0.04 9.89
CA ALA A 4 15.22 1.45 9.86
C ALA A 4 14.08 2.36 9.38
N MET A 5 13.24 1.88 8.46
CA MET A 5 12.04 2.59 8.03
C MET A 5 11.00 2.60 9.16
N THR A 6 10.73 1.46 9.79
CA THR A 6 9.68 1.34 10.82
C THR A 6 9.98 2.10 12.12
N GLN A 7 11.25 2.22 12.51
CA GLN A 7 11.65 2.84 13.78
C GLN A 7 11.60 4.37 13.79
N ARG A 8 11.67 5.04 12.63
CA ARG A 8 11.83 6.50 12.60
C ARG A 8 10.50 7.26 12.48
N HIS A 9 9.52 6.77 11.72
CA HIS A 9 8.23 7.47 11.48
C HIS A 9 7.00 6.56 11.19
N LEU A 10 7.06 5.27 11.51
CA LEU A 10 6.19 4.26 10.87
C LEU A 10 5.45 3.34 11.86
N SER A 11 5.20 3.79 13.10
CA SER A 11 4.42 3.02 14.09
C SER A 11 2.96 2.83 13.66
N HIS A 12 2.34 3.83 13.03
CA HIS A 12 0.89 3.82 12.76
C HIS A 12 0.49 3.14 11.43
N LEU A 13 1.39 3.07 10.46
CA LEU A 13 1.03 2.53 9.13
C LEU A 13 0.83 1.01 9.15
N VAL A 14 1.45 0.31 10.10
CA VAL A 14 1.21 -1.13 10.33
C VAL A 14 -0.07 -1.40 11.12
N GLU A 15 -0.71 -0.37 11.68
CA GLU A 15 -1.97 -0.49 12.41
C GLU A 15 -3.18 -0.63 11.48
N TYR A 16 -3.08 -0.11 10.25
CA TYR A 16 -4.12 -0.30 9.25
C TYR A 16 -4.18 -1.74 8.78
N LYS A 17 -5.32 -2.39 9.03
CA LYS A 17 -5.54 -3.80 8.74
C LYS A 17 -6.72 -3.99 7.77
N ASN A 18 -6.64 -5.03 6.95
CA ASN A 18 -7.76 -5.46 6.12
C ASN A 18 -8.83 -6.19 6.97
N LEU A 19 -9.93 -6.63 6.34
CA LEU A 19 -11.00 -7.39 7.00
C LEU A 19 -10.54 -8.74 7.59
N LYS A 20 -9.36 -9.22 7.22
CA LYS A 20 -8.73 -10.42 7.79
C LYS A 20 -7.74 -10.09 8.93
N GLY A 21 -7.68 -8.83 9.37
CA GLY A 21 -6.77 -8.39 10.43
C GLY A 21 -5.30 -8.29 10.01
N GLN A 22 -4.99 -8.37 8.72
CA GLN A 22 -3.62 -8.33 8.20
C GLN A 22 -3.21 -6.90 7.83
N PRO A 23 -1.97 -6.47 8.08
CA PRO A 23 -1.49 -5.15 7.67
C PRO A 23 -1.68 -4.91 6.17
N ILE A 24 -2.20 -3.74 5.79
CA ILE A 24 -2.44 -3.39 4.37
C ILE A 24 -1.21 -2.81 3.66
N LEU A 25 -0.18 -2.44 4.42
CA LEU A 25 1.07 -1.90 3.89
C LEU A 25 2.25 -2.81 4.24
N SER A 26 3.13 -3.02 3.27
CA SER A 26 4.36 -3.79 3.41
C SER A 26 5.47 -3.16 2.57
N PHE A 27 6.72 -3.38 2.96
CA PHE A 27 7.89 -2.81 2.31
C PHE A 27 8.93 -3.91 2.03
N SER A 28 9.63 -3.80 0.91
CA SER A 28 10.71 -4.71 0.53
C SER A 28 11.83 -3.92 -0.15
N GLY A 29 13.07 -4.29 0.16
CA GLY A 29 14.26 -3.72 -0.48
C GLY A 29 14.94 -4.79 -1.33
N TYR A 30 14.90 -4.64 -2.65
CA TYR A 30 15.43 -5.63 -3.59
C TYR A 30 16.90 -5.42 -3.97
N GLY A 31 17.51 -4.30 -3.59
CA GLY A 31 18.90 -4.00 -3.96
C GLY A 31 19.12 -4.05 -5.47
N ASP A 32 20.16 -4.74 -5.88
CA ASP A 32 20.55 -4.98 -7.27
C ASP A 32 19.90 -6.22 -7.91
N MET A 33 19.09 -6.98 -7.16
CA MET A 33 18.52 -8.26 -7.62
C MET A 33 17.37 -8.14 -8.63
N ARG A 34 16.84 -6.92 -8.85
CA ARG A 34 15.76 -6.65 -9.82
C ARG A 34 16.03 -5.39 -10.66
N PRO A 35 17.08 -5.41 -11.50
CA PRO A 35 17.35 -4.31 -12.41
C PRO A 35 16.28 -4.28 -13.51
N LEU A 36 15.84 -3.08 -13.91
CA LEU A 36 15.01 -2.89 -15.10
C LEU A 36 15.88 -2.98 -16.36
N VAL A 37 17.12 -2.49 -16.28
CA VAL A 37 18.12 -2.48 -17.35
C VAL A 37 19.49 -2.90 -16.80
N PRO A 38 20.41 -3.46 -17.59
CA PRO A 38 21.76 -3.80 -17.13
C PRO A 38 22.51 -2.60 -16.51
N ASN A 39 23.24 -2.81 -15.41
CA ASN A 39 23.95 -1.77 -14.66
C ASN A 39 25.27 -1.30 -15.31
N THR A 40 25.30 -1.15 -16.63
CA THR A 40 26.49 -0.86 -17.44
C THR A 40 27.03 0.57 -17.27
N ASP A 41 26.16 1.57 -17.06
CA ASP A 41 26.57 2.97 -16.98
C ASP A 41 25.83 3.74 -15.86
N GLN A 42 26.21 4.99 -15.65
CA GLN A 42 25.61 5.81 -14.59
C GLN A 42 24.13 6.06 -14.81
N LYS A 43 23.70 6.21 -16.07
CA LYS A 43 22.31 6.45 -16.43
C LYS A 43 21.48 5.20 -16.16
N SER A 44 21.97 4.01 -16.53
CA SER A 44 21.26 2.74 -16.30
C SER A 44 21.14 2.41 -14.80
N ARG A 45 22.19 2.67 -14.01
CA ARG A 45 22.12 2.58 -12.54
C ARG A 45 21.13 3.57 -11.93
N ALA A 46 21.03 4.78 -12.50
CA ALA A 46 20.04 5.76 -12.05
C ALA A 46 18.61 5.31 -12.34
N THR A 47 18.36 4.79 -13.54
CA THR A 47 17.06 4.20 -13.91
C THR A 47 16.65 3.05 -12.99
N ASN A 48 17.61 2.26 -12.50
CA ASN A 48 17.33 1.15 -11.60
C ASN A 48 17.00 1.58 -10.16
N ARG A 49 17.35 2.80 -9.73
CA ARG A 49 16.99 3.36 -8.41
C ARG A 49 15.56 3.89 -8.42
N ARG A 50 14.60 2.96 -8.32
CA ARG A 50 13.16 3.25 -8.40
C ARG A 50 12.42 2.68 -7.19
N ILE A 51 11.20 3.18 -6.99
CA ILE A 51 10.25 2.65 -6.01
C ILE A 51 9.10 2.01 -6.80
N ASP A 52 8.90 0.72 -6.59
CA ASP A 52 7.78 -0.02 -7.18
C ASP A 52 6.61 -0.03 -6.17
N LEU A 53 5.44 0.47 -6.56
CA LEU A 53 4.20 0.37 -5.77
C LEU A 53 3.33 -0.76 -6.31
N ARG A 54 2.96 -1.71 -5.45
CA ARG A 54 2.12 -2.85 -5.82
C ARG A 54 0.81 -2.83 -5.08
N PHE A 55 -0.29 -2.82 -5.83
CA PHE A 55 -1.64 -3.06 -5.30
C PHE A 55 -1.96 -4.55 -5.38
N ILE A 56 -2.20 -5.18 -4.24
CA ILE A 56 -2.64 -6.57 -4.17
C ILE A 56 -4.12 -6.55 -3.81
N MET A 57 -4.95 -6.92 -4.78
CA MET A 57 -6.41 -6.93 -4.60
C MET A 57 -6.87 -8.27 -4.05
N ALA A 58 -7.84 -8.23 -3.15
CA ALA A 58 -8.59 -9.39 -2.72
C ALA A 58 -9.96 -9.38 -3.40
N THR A 59 -10.24 -10.40 -4.19
CA THR A 59 -11.55 -10.56 -4.83
C THR A 59 -12.53 -11.18 -3.83
N PRO A 60 -13.71 -10.59 -3.62
CA PRO A 60 -14.76 -11.21 -2.81
C PRO A 60 -15.18 -12.55 -3.42
N ASN A 61 -15.39 -13.57 -2.58
CA ASN A 61 -15.77 -14.91 -3.03
C ASN A 61 -17.27 -15.23 -2.86
N SER A 62 -18.05 -14.29 -2.30
CA SER A 62 -19.47 -14.47 -2.04
C SER A 62 -20.20 -13.13 -2.00
N VAL A 63 -21.52 -13.16 -2.22
CA VAL A 63 -22.40 -11.98 -2.11
C VAL A 63 -22.39 -11.43 -0.69
N ASP A 64 -22.45 -12.31 0.31
CA ASP A 64 -22.38 -11.92 1.73
C ASP A 64 -21.10 -11.12 2.05
N GLN A 65 -19.96 -11.54 1.50
CA GLN A 65 -18.70 -10.83 1.68
C GLN A 65 -18.71 -9.46 0.98
N ILE A 66 -19.37 -9.34 -0.17
CA ILE A 66 -19.56 -8.05 -0.84
C ILE A 66 -20.35 -7.10 0.06
N ASP A 67 -21.42 -7.57 0.68
CA ASP A 67 -22.26 -6.73 1.54
C ASP A 67 -21.55 -6.34 2.84
N GLN A 68 -20.73 -7.24 3.42
CA GLN A 68 -19.85 -6.90 4.53
C GLN A 68 -18.84 -5.79 4.18
N ILE A 69 -18.23 -5.87 2.99
CA ILE A 69 -17.31 -4.84 2.50
C ILE A 69 -18.05 -3.50 2.33
N LYS A 70 -19.23 -3.49 1.70
CA LYS A 70 -20.05 -2.27 1.54
C LYS A 70 -20.37 -1.62 2.88
N SER A 71 -20.84 -2.39 3.85
CA SER A 71 -21.18 -1.90 5.19
C SER A 71 -19.98 -1.28 5.89
N SER A 72 -18.81 -1.95 5.82
CA SER A 72 -17.56 -1.45 6.42
C SER A 72 -17.10 -0.14 5.79
N LEU A 73 -17.25 0.01 4.47
CA LEU A 73 -16.90 1.24 3.76
C LEU A 73 -17.84 2.41 4.10
N MET A 74 -19.12 2.13 4.34
CA MET A 74 -20.08 3.16 4.73
C MET A 74 -19.89 3.61 6.19
N LEU A 75 -19.50 2.70 7.09
CA LEU A 75 -19.21 3.01 8.51
C LEU A 75 -17.89 3.79 8.69
N GLY A 76 -16.92 3.60 7.80
CA GLY A 76 -15.62 4.28 7.85
C GLY A 76 -15.57 5.66 7.17
N ARG A 77 -16.68 6.16 6.60
CA ARG A 77 -16.74 7.53 6.06
C ARG A 77 -16.95 8.51 7.23
N PRO A 78 -16.06 9.51 7.45
CA PRO A 78 -16.52 10.72 8.13
C PRO A 78 -17.71 11.28 7.34
N PRO A 79 -18.71 11.90 8.00
CA PRO A 79 -19.85 12.48 7.31
C PRO A 79 -19.35 13.33 6.15
N LEU A 80 -19.95 13.17 4.97
CA LEU A 80 -19.69 14.09 3.87
C LEU A 80 -20.21 15.46 4.32
N GLU A 81 -19.32 16.27 4.89
CA GLU A 81 -19.60 17.68 5.11
C GLU A 81 -19.96 18.23 3.73
N LYS A 82 -21.21 18.69 3.60
CA LYS A 82 -21.73 19.21 2.34
C LYS A 82 -20.71 20.25 1.87
N ARG A 83 -20.02 19.98 0.75
CA ARG A 83 -19.32 21.04 0.02
C ARG A 83 -20.39 22.04 -0.36
N VAL A 84 -20.54 23.08 0.46
CA VAL A 84 -21.18 24.32 0.03
C VAL A 84 -20.23 24.87 -1.01
N VAL A 85 -20.57 24.58 -2.27
CA VAL A 85 -19.95 25.23 -3.41
C VAL A 85 -20.55 26.64 -3.44
N PRO A 86 -19.73 27.71 -3.41
CA PRO A 86 -20.25 29.07 -3.60
C PRO A 86 -20.83 29.26 -5.00
#